data_AF-A0A976D2Y3-F1
#
_entry.id   AF-A0A976D2Y3-F1
#
_cell.length_a   1.000
_cell.length_b   1.000
_cell.length_c   1.000
_cell.angle_alpha   90.00
_cell.angle_beta   90.00
_cell.angle_gamma   90.00
#
_symmetry.space_group_name_H-M   'P 1'
#
loop_
_entity.id
_entity.type
_entity.pdbx_description
1 polymer ?
#
loop_
_entity_poly.entity_id
_entity_poly.type
_entity_poly.pdbx_seq_one_letter_code
_entity_poly.pdbx_strand_id
1 'polypeptide(L)'
;HELASHTFYHSQFEEAHLQQSRETLAAIGEQPVVGLRMPRLRPVEMAAVKAAGYAYDASINPTFLPGRYNNLHLSRTLYEQEGMKRIPAAVSPHLRIPLFWLAFKNMPYALYLRLCRQCLETDGCLSLYFHPWEFTDVRGWNLPTYTTRWCGPDLLARLQRLLQDLSPHGEYKRMADYAAAHPSP
;
A
#
# COMPACT_ATOMS: atom_id res chain seq x y z
N HIS A 1 -15.00 -4.95 4.48
CA HIS A 1 -13.73 -4.40 3.97
C HIS A 1 -13.69 -4.59 2.46
N GLU A 2 -12.90 -3.79 1.74
CA GLU A 2 -12.61 -4.06 0.32
C GLU A 2 -11.68 -5.28 0.19
N LEU A 3 -11.88 -6.10 -0.85
CA LEU A 3 -10.94 -7.13 -1.29
C LEU A 3 -10.25 -6.66 -2.58
N ALA A 4 -8.94 -6.50 -2.53
CA ALA A 4 -8.11 -6.13 -3.68
C ALA A 4 -7.14 -7.27 -4.03
N SER A 5 -6.73 -7.34 -5.29
CA SER A 5 -5.84 -8.37 -5.80
C SER A 5 -4.38 -8.10 -5.45
N HIS A 6 -3.68 -9.13 -5.02
CA HIS A 6 -2.23 -9.15 -4.89
C HIS A 6 -1.57 -10.12 -5.88
N THR A 7 -2.18 -10.25 -7.07
CA THR A 7 -1.92 -11.30 -8.08
C THR A 7 -2.10 -12.73 -7.56
N PHE A 8 -2.01 -13.72 -8.45
CA PHE A 8 -2.32 -15.11 -8.11
C PHE A 8 -1.23 -15.76 -7.23
N TYR A 9 0.04 -15.41 -7.47
CA TYR A 9 1.17 -15.89 -6.69
C TYR A 9 2.06 -14.74 -6.24
N HIS A 10 2.49 -14.75 -4.98
CA HIS A 10 3.41 -13.73 -4.47
C HIS A 10 4.85 -13.88 -5.00
N SER A 11 5.23 -15.11 -5.40
CA SER A 11 6.59 -15.47 -5.83
C SER A 11 6.81 -15.37 -7.34
N GLN A 12 5.76 -15.59 -8.14
CA GLN A 12 5.81 -15.73 -9.60
C GLN A 12 4.76 -14.85 -10.27
N PHE A 13 5.07 -14.37 -11.47
CA PHE A 13 4.16 -13.49 -12.21
C PHE A 13 4.20 -13.79 -13.70
N GLU A 14 3.01 -13.96 -14.26
CA GLU A 14 2.69 -13.98 -15.67
C GLU A 14 1.48 -13.07 -15.87
N GLU A 15 1.33 -12.48 -17.06
CA GLU A 15 0.26 -11.51 -17.31
C GLU A 15 -1.14 -12.11 -17.07
N ALA A 16 -1.34 -13.38 -17.42
CA ALA A 16 -2.58 -14.11 -17.16
C ALA A 16 -2.98 -14.16 -15.67
N HIS A 17 -2.00 -14.08 -14.75
CA HIS A 17 -2.27 -14.05 -13.31
C HIS A 17 -3.02 -12.78 -12.87
N LEU A 18 -3.00 -11.70 -13.68
CA LEU A 18 -3.78 -10.51 -13.40
C LEU A 18 -5.28 -10.82 -13.41
N GLN A 19 -5.77 -11.39 -14.50
CA GLN A 19 -7.18 -11.73 -14.66
C GLN A 19 -7.57 -12.91 -13.75
N GLN A 20 -6.76 -13.96 -13.73
CA GLN A 20 -7.01 -15.17 -12.93
C GLN A 20 -7.17 -14.84 -11.44
N SER A 21 -6.29 -13.99 -10.90
CA SER A 21 -6.37 -13.54 -9.50
C SER A 21 -7.66 -12.77 -9.22
N ARG A 22 -8.00 -11.82 -10.09
CA ARG A 22 -9.21 -10.99 -9.94
C ARG A 22 -10.46 -11.86 -9.88
N GLU A 23 -10.61 -12.77 -10.83
CA GLU A 23 -11.80 -13.63 -10.95
C GLU A 23 -11.89 -14.64 -9.80
N THR A 24 -10.76 -15.26 -9.45
CA THR A 24 -10.70 -16.21 -8.33
C THR A 24 -11.05 -15.53 -7.01
N LEU A 25 -10.46 -14.36 -6.73
CA LEU A 25 -10.75 -13.61 -5.51
C LEU A 25 -12.19 -13.08 -5.48
N ALA A 26 -12.73 -12.66 -6.62
CA ALA A 26 -14.12 -12.23 -6.71
C ALA A 26 -15.10 -13.37 -6.41
N ALA A 27 -14.80 -14.58 -6.89
CA ALA A 27 -15.58 -15.79 -6.60
C ALA A 27 -15.47 -16.19 -5.12
N ILE A 28 -14.26 -16.24 -4.54
CA ILE A 28 -14.05 -16.59 -3.13
C ILE A 28 -14.67 -15.57 -2.19
N GLY A 29 -14.52 -14.28 -2.50
CA GLY A 29 -14.96 -13.19 -1.65
C GLY A 29 -16.40 -12.74 -1.89
N GLU A 30 -17.09 -13.33 -2.87
CA GLU A 30 -18.45 -12.98 -3.30
C GLU A 30 -18.67 -11.47 -3.48
N GLN A 31 -17.62 -10.77 -3.94
CA GLN A 31 -17.61 -9.32 -4.11
C GLN A 31 -16.68 -8.92 -5.26
N PRO A 32 -16.90 -7.77 -5.91
CA PRO A 32 -16.03 -7.34 -7.00
C PRO A 32 -14.62 -7.02 -6.48
N VAL A 33 -13.61 -7.44 -7.25
CA VAL A 33 -12.20 -7.11 -7.01
C VAL A 33 -11.77 -6.10 -8.06
N VAL A 34 -11.68 -4.84 -7.64
CA VAL A 34 -11.43 -3.71 -8.56
C VAL A 34 -10.03 -3.11 -8.42
N GLY A 35 -9.32 -3.43 -7.33
CA GLY A 35 -7.97 -2.94 -7.06
C GLY A 35 -6.89 -3.98 -7.31
N LEU A 36 -5.73 -3.50 -7.74
CA LEU A 36 -4.50 -4.30 -7.82
C LEU A 36 -3.39 -3.66 -6.97
N ARG A 37 -2.60 -4.50 -6.30
CA ARG A 37 -1.25 -4.16 -5.89
C ARG A 37 -0.33 -5.30 -6.31
N MET A 38 0.74 -5.04 -7.01
CA MET A 38 1.72 -6.04 -7.44
C MET A 38 2.55 -6.52 -6.24
N PRO A 39 2.80 -7.83 -6.11
CA PRO A 39 3.79 -8.35 -5.18
C PRO A 39 5.11 -7.65 -5.34
N ARG A 40 5.70 -7.26 -4.20
CA ARG A 40 6.98 -6.53 -4.18
C ARG A 40 6.96 -5.24 -5.02
N LEU A 41 5.79 -4.65 -5.28
CA LEU A 41 5.66 -3.43 -6.10
C LEU A 41 6.36 -3.59 -7.46
N ARG A 42 6.29 -4.78 -8.04
CA ARG A 42 6.93 -5.09 -9.33
C ARG A 42 6.30 -4.23 -10.43
N PRO A 43 7.08 -3.72 -11.39
CA PRO A 43 6.53 -3.10 -12.61
C PRO A 43 5.64 -4.07 -13.39
N VAL A 44 4.59 -3.52 -13.98
CA VAL A 44 3.65 -4.20 -14.88
C VAL A 44 3.06 -3.16 -15.83
N GLU A 45 2.72 -3.56 -17.04
CA GLU A 45 2.12 -2.69 -18.05
C GLU A 45 0.69 -2.29 -17.65
N MET A 46 0.39 -0.99 -17.66
CA MET A 46 -0.93 -0.49 -17.26
C MET A 46 -2.03 -0.91 -18.23
N ALA A 47 -1.70 -1.05 -19.51
CA ALA A 47 -2.58 -1.64 -20.51
C ALA A 47 -3.03 -3.06 -20.12
N ALA A 48 -2.12 -3.91 -19.64
CA ALA A 48 -2.45 -5.27 -19.20
C ALA A 48 -3.30 -5.26 -17.92
N VAL A 49 -2.99 -4.40 -16.95
CA VAL A 49 -3.79 -4.23 -15.73
C VAL A 49 -5.22 -3.78 -16.06
N LYS A 50 -5.36 -2.85 -17.01
CA LYS A 50 -6.65 -2.36 -17.48
C LYS A 50 -7.42 -3.42 -18.27
N ALA A 51 -6.74 -4.17 -19.13
CA ALA A 51 -7.32 -5.28 -19.90
C ALA A 51 -7.82 -6.41 -18.99
N ALA A 52 -7.08 -6.69 -17.90
CA ALA A 52 -7.52 -7.58 -16.82
C ALA A 52 -8.69 -7.01 -16.00
N GLY A 53 -9.14 -5.79 -16.31
CA GLY A 53 -10.33 -5.11 -15.77
C GLY A 53 -10.24 -4.69 -14.31
N TYR A 54 -9.06 -4.27 -13.87
CA TYR A 54 -8.91 -3.48 -12.65
C TYR A 54 -9.25 -2.00 -12.90
N ALA A 55 -9.78 -1.32 -11.87
CA ALA A 55 -10.13 0.09 -11.91
C ALA A 55 -9.00 1.00 -11.38
N TYR A 56 -8.14 0.47 -10.50
CA TYR A 56 -6.98 1.18 -9.99
C TYR A 56 -5.82 0.22 -9.68
N ASP A 57 -4.61 0.78 -9.65
CA ASP A 57 -3.38 0.13 -9.20
C ASP A 57 -2.73 0.90 -8.04
N ALA A 58 -2.30 0.19 -7.01
CA ALA A 58 -1.64 0.72 -5.82
C ALA A 58 -0.21 0.18 -5.65
N SER A 59 0.49 -0.05 -6.76
CA SER A 59 1.82 -0.68 -6.84
C SER A 59 2.98 0.32 -6.88
N ILE A 60 2.71 1.61 -6.72
CA ILE A 60 3.76 2.64 -6.74
C ILE A 60 4.19 3.00 -5.33
N ASN A 61 5.51 3.13 -5.16
CA ASN A 61 6.12 3.76 -4.00
C ASN A 61 7.08 4.84 -4.51
N PRO A 62 6.71 6.13 -4.40
CA PRO A 62 7.37 7.23 -5.09
C PRO A 62 8.57 7.74 -4.27
N THR A 63 9.52 6.83 -4.03
CA THR A 63 10.74 7.00 -3.23
C THR A 63 11.97 6.53 -4.01
N PHE A 64 13.16 6.84 -3.50
CA PHE A 64 14.40 6.23 -3.92
C PHE A 64 14.77 5.11 -2.93
N LEU A 65 14.87 3.88 -3.43
CA LEU A 65 15.34 2.73 -2.66
C LEU A 65 16.62 2.19 -3.32
N PRO A 66 17.80 2.43 -2.72
CA PRO A 66 19.08 1.98 -3.26
C PRO A 66 19.08 0.49 -3.60
N GLY A 67 19.58 0.16 -4.80
CA GLY A 67 19.62 -1.22 -5.30
C GLY A 67 18.27 -1.79 -5.76
N ARG A 68 17.18 -1.01 -5.76
CA ARG A 68 15.85 -1.48 -6.22
C ARG A 68 15.19 -0.59 -7.26
N TYR A 69 14.95 0.69 -6.98
CA TYR A 69 14.34 1.64 -7.93
C TYR A 69 14.53 3.10 -7.50
N ASN A 70 14.37 4.01 -8.46
CA ASN A 70 14.31 5.46 -8.22
C ASN A 70 13.02 6.05 -8.80
N ASN A 71 12.04 6.26 -7.94
CA ASN A 71 10.71 6.77 -8.30
C ASN A 71 10.46 8.19 -7.79
N LEU A 72 11.52 8.98 -7.55
CA LEU A 72 11.37 10.36 -7.06
C LEU A 72 10.60 11.27 -8.03
N HIS A 73 10.61 10.93 -9.32
CA HIS A 73 9.89 11.63 -10.38
C HIS A 73 8.38 11.32 -10.40
N LEU A 74 7.93 10.27 -9.69
CA LEU A 74 6.50 9.90 -9.64
C LEU A 74 5.73 10.76 -8.63
N SER A 75 4.43 10.92 -8.91
CA SER A 75 3.50 11.63 -8.02
C SER A 75 3.40 10.94 -6.66
N ARG A 76 3.09 11.73 -5.63
CA ARG A 76 2.75 11.25 -4.27
C ARG A 76 1.23 11.09 -4.09
N THR A 77 0.45 11.77 -4.90
CA THR A 77 -1.02 11.73 -4.90
C THR A 77 -1.52 10.87 -6.04
N LEU A 78 -2.83 10.55 -6.03
CA LEU A 78 -3.48 9.85 -7.12
C LEU A 78 -3.21 10.56 -8.46
N TYR A 79 -2.83 9.77 -9.46
CA TYR A 79 -2.62 10.24 -10.83
C TYR A 79 -3.09 9.19 -11.83
N GLU A 80 -3.22 9.58 -13.08
CA GLU A 80 -3.56 8.65 -14.16
C GLU A 80 -2.33 8.33 -15.02
N GLN A 81 -2.20 7.06 -15.39
CA GLN A 81 -1.21 6.58 -16.34
C GLN A 81 -1.91 5.63 -17.32
N GLU A 82 -1.91 5.97 -18.62
CA GLU A 82 -2.52 5.13 -19.67
C GLU A 82 -3.99 4.76 -19.38
N GLY A 83 -4.75 5.69 -18.79
CA GLY A 83 -6.14 5.45 -18.42
C GLY A 83 -6.32 4.49 -17.24
N MET A 84 -5.27 4.26 -16.44
CA MET A 84 -5.29 3.54 -15.15
C MET A 84 -5.04 4.52 -14.00
N LYS A 85 -5.90 4.49 -12.97
CA LYS A 85 -5.69 5.26 -11.74
C LYS A 85 -4.59 4.63 -10.91
N ARG A 86 -3.57 5.41 -10.59
CA ARG A 86 -2.40 5.02 -9.80
C ARG A 86 -2.50 5.65 -8.43
N ILE A 87 -2.48 4.84 -7.37
CA ILE A 87 -2.56 5.29 -5.97
C ILE A 87 -1.21 4.98 -5.29
N PRO A 88 -0.32 5.98 -5.16
CA PRO A 88 0.97 5.78 -4.53
C PRO A 88 0.86 5.39 -3.05
N ALA A 89 1.78 4.55 -2.58
CA ALA A 89 2.06 4.40 -1.16
C ALA A 89 2.65 5.70 -0.60
N ALA A 90 2.33 6.02 0.65
CA ALA A 90 2.74 7.28 1.25
C ALA A 90 4.26 7.36 1.47
N VAL A 91 4.81 8.53 1.15
CA VAL A 91 6.20 8.92 1.41
C VAL A 91 6.20 10.33 2.00
N SER A 92 7.20 10.67 2.82
CA SER A 92 7.27 12.01 3.41
C SER A 92 7.36 13.12 2.33
N PRO A 93 6.75 14.30 2.54
CA PRO A 93 6.64 15.28 1.47
C PRO A 93 7.95 15.84 0.93
N HIS A 94 8.91 16.09 1.81
CA HIS A 94 10.14 16.77 1.43
C HIS A 94 11.26 15.80 1.03
N LEU A 95 11.37 14.67 1.74
CA LEU A 95 12.51 13.76 1.61
C LEU A 95 12.13 12.43 0.93
N ARG A 96 10.85 12.24 0.58
CA ARG A 96 10.34 11.00 -0.01
C ARG A 96 10.66 9.77 0.85
N ILE A 97 10.70 9.91 2.17
CA ILE A 97 10.95 8.80 3.10
C ILE A 97 9.74 7.87 3.06
N PRO A 98 9.89 6.58 2.72
CA PRO A 98 8.76 5.67 2.62
C PRO A 98 8.12 5.41 3.98
N LEU A 99 6.80 5.54 4.07
CA LEU A 99 6.02 5.28 5.28
C LEU A 99 5.45 3.84 5.29
N PHE A 100 6.15 2.90 4.68
CA PHE A 100 5.82 1.47 4.71
C PHE A 100 6.00 0.82 6.10
N TRP A 101 5.55 -0.43 6.22
CA TRP A 101 5.59 -1.24 7.44
C TRP A 101 6.92 -1.20 8.22
N LEU A 102 8.07 -1.22 7.53
CA LEU A 102 9.37 -1.24 8.20
C LEU A 102 9.72 0.11 8.85
N ALA A 103 9.32 1.22 8.21
CA ALA A 103 9.43 2.56 8.80
C ALA A 103 8.54 2.67 10.03
N PHE A 104 7.31 2.17 9.95
CA PHE A 104 6.38 2.17 11.09
C PHE A 104 6.93 1.44 12.30
N LYS A 105 7.57 0.27 12.08
CA LYS A 105 8.20 -0.53 13.13
C LYS A 105 9.39 0.18 13.78
N ASN A 106 10.28 0.76 12.98
CA ASN A 106 11.61 1.13 13.47
C ASN A 106 11.79 2.62 13.78
N MET A 107 10.95 3.50 13.25
CA MET A 107 11.03 4.92 13.57
C MET A 107 10.48 5.21 14.98
N PRO A 108 10.99 6.25 15.67
CA PRO A 108 10.32 6.80 16.84
C PRO A 108 8.87 7.16 16.51
N TYR A 109 7.92 6.75 17.35
CA TYR A 109 6.49 6.88 17.06
C TYR A 109 6.07 8.32 16.76
N ALA A 110 6.53 9.28 17.57
CA ALA A 110 6.20 10.70 17.39
C ALA A 110 6.69 11.26 16.05
N LEU A 111 7.85 10.79 15.57
CA LEU A 111 8.36 11.17 14.24
C LEU A 111 7.47 10.56 13.14
N TYR A 112 7.16 9.28 13.25
CA TYR A 112 6.31 8.59 12.26
C TYR A 112 4.93 9.24 12.16
N LEU A 113 4.28 9.53 13.31
CA LEU A 113 2.99 10.22 13.36
C LEU A 113 3.06 11.61 12.72
N ARG A 114 4.12 12.38 12.99
CA ARG A 114 4.34 13.69 12.37
C ARG A 114 4.43 13.58 10.85
N LEU A 115 5.19 12.61 10.33
CA LEU A 115 5.29 12.39 8.88
C LEU A 115 3.95 11.99 8.26
N CYS A 116 3.17 11.14 8.94
CA CYS A 116 1.82 10.77 8.50
C CYS A 116 0.88 11.98 8.41
N ARG A 117 0.91 12.84 9.43
CA ARG A 117 0.12 14.09 9.45
C ARG A 117 0.54 15.06 8.35
N GLN A 118 1.84 15.21 8.11
CA GLN A 118 2.35 16.01 6.99
C GLN A 118 1.83 15.49 5.66
N CYS A 119 1.81 14.16 5.43
CA CYS A 119 1.22 13.62 4.21
C CYS A 119 -0.27 13.93 4.09
N LEU A 120 -1.06 13.79 5.16
CA LEU A 120 -2.48 14.17 5.14
C LEU A 120 -2.68 15.65 4.81
N GLU A 121 -1.89 16.52 5.43
CA GLU A 121 -1.97 17.98 5.24
C GLU A 121 -1.52 18.42 3.84
N THR A 122 -0.48 17.81 3.26
CA THR A 122 0.07 18.24 1.96
C THR A 122 -0.54 17.50 0.77
N ASP A 123 -0.87 16.23 0.94
CA ASP A 123 -1.26 15.33 -0.18
C ASP A 123 -2.75 14.99 -0.15
N GLY A 124 -3.45 15.33 0.93
CA GLY A 124 -4.87 15.01 1.12
C GLY A 124 -5.15 13.53 1.29
N CYS A 125 -4.12 12.68 1.38
CA CYS A 125 -4.27 11.24 1.55
C CYS A 125 -3.05 10.60 2.25
N LEU A 126 -3.27 9.43 2.84
CA LEU A 126 -2.25 8.64 3.52
C LEU A 126 -2.48 7.14 3.22
N SER A 127 -1.75 6.62 2.24
CA SER A 127 -1.82 5.20 1.82
C SER A 127 -0.74 4.38 2.51
N LEU A 128 -1.12 3.64 3.55
CA LEU A 128 -0.24 2.75 4.31
C LEU A 128 -0.55 1.28 4.02
N TYR A 129 0.39 0.39 4.28
CA TYR A 129 0.18 -1.05 4.14
C TYR A 129 0.99 -1.84 5.17
N PHE A 130 0.39 -2.94 5.62
CA PHE A 130 0.91 -3.84 6.63
C PHE A 130 0.61 -5.28 6.22
N HIS A 131 1.39 -6.24 6.72
CA HIS A 131 1.15 -7.65 6.48
C HIS A 131 0.61 -8.32 7.75
N PRO A 132 -0.39 -9.21 7.65
CA PRO A 132 -0.96 -9.89 8.82
C PRO A 132 0.07 -10.63 9.68
N TRP A 133 1.09 -11.25 9.06
CA TRP A 133 2.16 -11.97 9.76
C TRP A 133 3.00 -11.06 10.68
N GLU A 134 2.98 -9.75 10.48
CA GLU A 134 3.70 -8.83 11.36
C GLU A 134 3.06 -8.74 12.75
N PHE A 135 1.78 -9.09 12.86
CA PHE A 135 0.99 -9.03 14.10
C PHE A 135 0.88 -10.40 14.77
N THR A 136 1.65 -11.39 14.34
CA THR A 136 1.84 -12.66 15.05
C THR A 136 3.20 -12.65 15.77
N ASP A 137 3.38 -13.54 16.75
CA ASP A 137 4.69 -13.70 17.36
C ASP A 137 5.65 -14.39 16.38
N VAL A 138 6.58 -13.60 15.84
CA VAL A 138 7.61 -14.07 14.92
C VAL A 138 8.99 -14.12 15.59
N ARG A 139 9.07 -13.93 16.92
CA ARG A 139 10.29 -14.13 17.69
C ARG A 139 10.59 -15.62 17.72
N GLY A 140 11.78 -16.01 17.29
CA GLY A 140 12.18 -17.42 17.13
C GLY A 140 12.24 -17.90 15.68
N TRP A 141 11.73 -17.11 14.74
CA TRP A 141 12.06 -17.27 13.32
C TRP A 141 13.41 -16.61 13.06
N ASN A 142 14.25 -17.20 12.20
CA ASN A 142 15.58 -16.68 11.86
C ASN A 142 15.49 -15.43 10.96
N LEU A 143 14.88 -14.37 11.49
CA LEU A 143 14.57 -13.12 10.82
C LEU A 143 15.35 -11.97 11.49
N PRO A 144 15.75 -10.93 10.73
CA PRO A 144 16.49 -9.80 11.29
C PRO A 144 15.72 -9.07 12.39
N THR A 145 16.42 -8.57 13.41
CA THR A 145 15.81 -7.90 14.56
C THR A 145 14.92 -6.71 14.18
N TYR A 146 15.25 -5.96 13.13
CA TYR A 146 14.41 -4.85 12.64
C TYR A 146 13.04 -5.31 12.09
N THR A 147 12.85 -6.60 11.82
CA THR A 147 11.58 -7.19 11.41
C THR A 147 10.78 -7.79 12.58
N THR A 148 11.48 -8.27 13.63
CA THR A 148 10.91 -9.03 14.75
C THR A 148 10.80 -8.24 16.06
N ARG A 149 11.56 -7.15 16.23
CA ARG A 149 11.58 -6.31 17.45
C ARG A 149 10.19 -5.87 17.87
N TRP A 150 9.37 -5.48 16.90
CA TRP A 150 7.95 -5.17 17.09
C TRP A 150 7.14 -6.19 16.29
N CYS A 151 6.39 -7.03 16.98
CA CYS A 151 5.47 -7.99 16.38
C CYS A 151 4.34 -8.30 17.36
N GLY A 152 3.39 -9.16 16.95
CA GLY A 152 2.36 -9.63 17.87
C GLY A 152 1.49 -8.51 18.46
N PRO A 153 1.08 -8.66 19.73
CA PRO A 153 0.29 -7.67 20.45
C PRO A 153 0.95 -6.27 20.54
N ASP A 154 2.28 -6.20 20.64
CA ASP A 154 3.00 -4.92 20.77
C ASP A 154 2.86 -4.07 19.51
N LEU A 155 2.99 -4.70 18.33
CA LEU A 155 2.79 -4.01 17.05
C LEU A 155 1.32 -3.66 16.82
N LEU A 156 0.40 -4.53 17.25
CA LEU A 156 -1.04 -4.27 17.16
C LEU A 156 -1.44 -3.05 17.99
N ALA A 157 -0.99 -2.97 19.25
CA ALA A 157 -1.24 -1.82 20.12
C ALA A 157 -0.67 -0.52 19.53
N ARG A 158 0.52 -0.59 18.92
CA ARG A 158 1.12 0.55 18.22
C ARG A 158 0.29 0.98 17.01
N LEU A 159 -0.27 0.05 16.22
CA LEU A 159 -1.14 0.38 15.09
C LEU A 159 -2.46 0.98 15.56
N GLN A 160 -3.08 0.44 16.61
CA GLN A 160 -4.29 0.99 17.20
C GLN A 160 -4.08 2.43 17.67
N ARG A 161 -2.95 2.71 18.32
CA ARG A 161 -2.56 4.06 18.71
C ARG A 161 -2.42 4.99 17.50
N LEU A 162 -1.77 4.53 16.42
CA LEU A 162 -1.66 5.31 15.19
C LEU A 162 -3.03 5.66 14.61
N LEU A 163 -3.95 4.70 14.58
CA LEU A 163 -5.29 4.92 14.04
C LEU A 163 -6.10 5.91 14.90
N GLN A 164 -5.97 5.83 16.22
CA GLN A 164 -6.60 6.78 17.14
C GLN A 164 -6.01 8.19 17.01
N ASP A 165 -4.69 8.31 16.93
CA ASP A 165 -4.01 9.60 16.83
C ASP A 165 -4.27 10.28 15.46
N LEU A 166 -4.58 9.51 14.40
CA LEU A 166 -4.90 10.02 13.07
C LEU A 166 -6.39 10.31 12.85
N SER A 167 -7.30 9.71 13.62
CA SER A 167 -8.75 9.88 13.40
C SER A 167 -9.27 11.32 13.48
N PRO A 168 -8.67 12.26 14.25
CA PRO A 168 -9.09 13.67 14.21
C PRO A 168 -8.64 14.41 12.95
N HIS A 169 -7.76 13.82 12.13
CA HIS A 169 -7.09 14.47 11.01
C HIS A 169 -7.57 13.97 9.64
N GLY A 170 -8.46 12.99 9.60
CA GLY A 170 -8.97 12.44 8.34
C GLY A 170 -9.95 11.29 8.54
N GLU A 171 -10.45 10.77 7.42
CA GLU A 171 -11.42 9.68 7.39
C GLU A 171 -10.78 8.41 6.83
N TYR A 172 -11.18 7.26 7.38
CA TYR A 172 -10.80 5.97 6.83
C TYR A 172 -11.70 5.61 5.65
N LYS A 173 -11.10 5.45 4.46
CA LYS A 173 -11.81 5.12 3.22
C LYS A 173 -11.28 3.84 2.61
N ARG A 174 -12.15 3.11 1.93
CA ARG A 174 -11.70 2.03 1.03
C ARG A 174 -10.96 2.67 -0.13
N MET A 175 -9.99 1.95 -0.69
CA MET A 175 -9.17 2.49 -1.76
C MET A 175 -9.99 2.61 -3.05
N ALA A 176 -10.96 1.71 -3.28
CA ALA A 176 -11.96 1.83 -4.34
C ALA A 176 -12.79 3.13 -4.22
N ASP A 177 -13.26 3.48 -3.02
CA ASP A 177 -14.07 4.70 -2.82
C ASP A 177 -13.23 5.96 -3.08
N TYR A 178 -11.97 5.96 -2.62
CA TYR A 178 -11.02 7.03 -2.90
C TYR A 178 -10.75 7.16 -4.42
N ALA A 179 -10.55 6.04 -5.12
CA ALA A 179 -10.35 6.03 -6.57
C ALA A 179 -11.59 6.54 -7.33
N ALA A 180 -12.80 6.16 -6.90
CA ALA A 180 -14.05 6.57 -7.53
C ALA A 180 -14.33 8.07 -7.36
N ALA A 181 -14.01 8.64 -6.19
CA ALA A 181 -14.18 10.06 -5.90
C ALA A 181 -13.25 11.00 -6.69
N HIS A 182 -12.21 10.45 -7.34
CA HIS A 182 -11.30 11.19 -8.20
C HIS A 182 -11.46 10.70 -9.65
N PRO A 183 -12.53 11.13 -10.36
CA PRO A 183 -12.71 10.77 -11.75
C PRO A 183 -11.55 11.29 -12.60
N SER A 184 -11.24 10.54 -13.65
CA SER A 184 -10.31 10.99 -14.69
C SER A 184 -10.84 12.31 -15.29
N PRO A 185 -9.96 13.29 -15.59
CA PRO A 185 -10.37 14.54 -16.22
C PRO A 185 -11.04 14.33 -17.58
#